data_AF-A0A4P5T5H3-F1
#
_entry.id   AF-A0A4P5T5H3-F1
#
_cell.length_a   1.000
_cell.length_b   1.000
_cell.length_c   1.000
_cell.angle_alpha   90.00
_cell.angle_beta   90.00
_cell.angle_gamma   90.00
#
_symmetry.space_group_name_H-M   'P 1'
#
loop_
_entity.id
_entity.type
_entity.pdbx_description
1 polymer ?
#
loop_
_entity_poly.entity_id
_entity_poly.type
_entity_poly.pdbx_seq_one_letter_code
_entity_poly.pdbx_strand_id
1 'polypeptide(L)'
;MRILILLFIFSLIVASHLFSFNDNKSLLLSVEGDSLKDLISKDVFLSSKGNVFIWMNSECPICNKYPNIWKKLAIEFPEFTFIGVFTSYEDKKMAKDFMKKYKIPFQWFMDKDNKLGHFLKVTITPEVLFIDAKANIIYRGATDDWFYALGKNKSVPQQPYLKSALISYLINQPVYPSHTQPIGCIFSY
;
A
#
# COMPACT_ATOMS: atom_id res chain seq x y z
N MET A 1 48.78 -47.00 7.14
CA MET A 1 47.89 -46.51 6.06
C MET A 1 46.54 -46.06 6.64
N ARG A 2 46.54 -45.02 7.50
CA ARG A 2 45.34 -44.39 8.11
C ARG A 2 45.62 -42.93 8.53
N ILE A 3 46.44 -42.22 7.77
CA ILE A 3 46.75 -40.79 7.97
C ILE A 3 46.68 -40.14 6.59
N LEU A 4 45.46 -40.01 6.04
CA LEU A 4 45.23 -39.27 4.79
C LEU A 4 43.77 -38.79 4.65
N ILE A 5 43.04 -38.63 5.76
CA ILE A 5 41.61 -38.20 5.77
C ILE A 5 41.41 -36.93 6.62
N LEU A 6 42.47 -36.19 6.95
CA LEU A 6 42.37 -34.96 7.76
C LEU A 6 42.86 -33.69 7.05
N LEU A 7 43.19 -33.75 5.76
CA LEU A 7 43.61 -32.58 4.96
C LEU A 7 42.59 -32.15 3.89
N PHE A 8 41.38 -32.72 3.90
CA PHE A 8 40.28 -32.30 3.02
C PHE A 8 39.17 -31.51 3.74
N ILE A 9 39.44 -31.05 4.97
CA ILE A 9 38.53 -30.18 5.74
C ILE A 9 39.04 -28.72 5.76
N PHE A 10 40.14 -28.41 5.07
CA PHE A 10 40.83 -27.12 5.19
C PHE A 10 41.00 -26.33 3.88
N SER A 11 40.07 -26.43 2.92
CA SER A 11 40.11 -25.60 1.69
C SER A 11 38.83 -24.82 1.36
N LEU A 12 37.88 -24.66 2.28
CA LEU A 12 36.69 -23.83 2.06
C LEU A 12 36.44 -22.90 3.25
N ILE A 13 37.50 -22.21 3.68
CA ILE A 13 37.36 -20.92 4.36
C ILE A 13 37.52 -19.87 3.25
N VAL A 14 36.58 -18.92 3.21
CA VAL A 14 36.51 -17.75 2.32
C VAL A 14 35.90 -18.00 0.92
N ALA A 15 34.58 -18.19 0.88
CA ALA A 15 33.75 -17.44 -0.07
C ALA A 15 32.82 -16.54 0.75
N SER A 16 33.44 -15.51 1.31
CA SER A 16 32.78 -14.29 1.73
C SER A 16 31.85 -13.75 0.66
N HIS A 17 30.72 -13.23 1.13
CA HIS A 17 29.92 -12.20 0.48
C HIS A 17 29.10 -12.58 -0.76
N LEU A 18 27.90 -12.00 -0.79
CA LEU A 18 27.04 -11.82 -1.95
C LEU A 18 26.19 -13.04 -2.34
N PHE A 19 25.27 -13.45 -1.46
CA PHE A 19 23.91 -13.60 -1.97
C PHE A 19 23.11 -12.37 -1.55
N SER A 20 23.42 -11.28 -2.25
CA SER A 20 22.50 -10.15 -2.38
C SER A 20 21.21 -10.72 -2.95
N PHE A 21 20.14 -10.70 -2.16
CA PHE A 21 18.82 -11.08 -2.61
C PHE A 21 18.26 -9.92 -3.46
N ASN A 22 18.71 -9.92 -4.71
CA ASN A 22 18.09 -9.38 -5.91
C ASN A 22 17.37 -8.02 -5.80
N ASP A 23 18.09 -6.98 -6.21
CA ASP A 23 17.72 -5.57 -6.41
C ASP A 23 16.64 -5.32 -7.49
N ASN A 24 15.55 -6.09 -7.52
CA ASN A 24 14.51 -5.93 -8.55
C ASN A 24 13.21 -5.26 -8.08
N LYS A 25 13.17 -4.67 -6.87
CA LYS A 25 11.95 -4.02 -6.35
C LYS A 25 11.91 -2.49 -6.57
N SER A 26 13.07 -1.84 -6.68
CA SER A 26 13.17 -0.40 -6.95
C SER A 26 12.90 -0.03 -8.41
N LEU A 27 13.11 -0.96 -9.35
CA LEU A 27 13.03 -0.70 -10.79
C LEU A 27 11.58 -0.56 -11.31
N LEU A 28 10.59 -1.08 -10.59
CA LEU A 28 9.18 -1.07 -11.03
C LEU A 28 8.47 0.28 -10.86
N LEU A 29 9.08 1.28 -10.22
CA LEU A 29 8.48 2.62 -10.05
C LEU A 29 9.12 3.68 -10.95
N SER A 30 9.94 3.24 -11.89
CA SER A 30 10.52 4.04 -12.96
C SER A 30 10.33 3.30 -14.29
N VAL A 31 9.09 2.93 -14.60
CA VAL A 31 8.75 2.44 -15.95
C VAL A 31 8.25 3.65 -16.72
N GLU A 32 8.93 3.96 -17.83
CA GLU A 32 8.53 5.00 -18.82
C GLU A 32 8.64 6.47 -18.39
N GLY A 33 9.66 6.83 -17.60
CA GLY A 33 10.03 8.24 -17.41
C GLY A 33 9.15 9.04 -16.44
N ASP A 34 7.95 8.56 -16.11
CA ASP A 34 7.14 9.09 -15.03
C ASP A 34 7.54 8.43 -13.70
N SER A 35 7.96 9.25 -12.72
CA SER A 35 8.14 8.78 -11.35
C SER A 35 6.83 8.82 -10.58
N LEU A 36 6.72 8.07 -9.48
CA LEU A 36 5.58 8.16 -8.56
C LEU A 36 5.26 9.61 -8.16
N LYS A 37 6.28 10.47 -8.05
CA LYS A 37 6.11 11.89 -7.70
C LYS A 37 5.48 12.72 -8.82
N ASP A 38 5.70 12.35 -10.08
CA ASP A 38 5.16 13.06 -11.25
C ASP A 38 3.66 12.77 -11.43
N LEU A 39 3.21 11.61 -10.95
CA LEU A 39 1.82 11.15 -11.02
C LEU A 39 0.96 11.59 -9.82
N ILE A 40 1.58 12.12 -8.76
CA ILE A 40 0.88 12.63 -7.58
C ILE A 40 0.66 14.13 -7.74
N SER A 41 -0.48 14.63 -7.28
CA SER A 41 -0.78 16.06 -7.31
C SER A 41 0.27 16.86 -6.51
N LYS A 42 0.75 17.97 -7.07
CA LYS A 42 1.87 18.77 -6.53
C LYS A 42 1.61 19.36 -5.13
N ASP A 43 0.36 19.46 -4.72
CA ASP A 43 -0.10 19.96 -3.43
C ASP A 43 -0.18 18.88 -2.33
N VAL A 44 0.14 17.63 -2.68
CA VAL A 44 0.14 16.47 -1.76
C VAL A 44 1.54 16.34 -1.15
N PHE A 45 1.62 16.44 0.17
CA PHE A 45 2.87 16.24 0.90
C PHE A 45 3.17 14.75 1.11
N LEU A 46 4.41 14.29 0.99
CA LEU A 46 4.78 12.90 1.27
C LEU A 46 5.69 12.81 2.49
N SER A 47 5.45 11.86 3.39
CA SER A 47 6.34 11.54 4.50
C SER A 47 7.59 10.79 4.00
N SER A 48 8.71 11.07 4.66
CA SER A 48 10.00 10.37 4.46
C SER A 48 10.05 8.99 5.12
N LYS A 49 9.02 8.56 5.84
CA LYS A 49 8.91 7.20 6.39
C LYS A 49 8.05 6.28 5.52
N GLY A 50 7.02 6.83 4.86
CA GLY A 50 6.13 6.10 3.97
C GLY A 50 4.76 6.76 3.86
N ASN A 51 3.99 6.32 2.88
CA ASN A 51 2.73 6.94 2.47
C ASN A 51 1.67 5.87 2.22
N VAL A 52 0.48 6.07 2.76
CA VAL A 52 -0.68 5.18 2.61
C VAL A 52 -1.64 5.82 1.61
N PHE A 53 -1.70 5.26 0.41
CA PHE A 53 -2.64 5.64 -0.63
C PHE A 53 -3.89 4.77 -0.52
N ILE A 54 -5.06 5.41 -0.53
CA ILE A 54 -6.35 4.74 -0.44
C ILE A 54 -7.12 5.13 -1.70
N TRP A 55 -7.34 4.19 -2.61
CA TRP A 55 -8.22 4.41 -3.76
C TRP A 55 -9.67 4.32 -3.34
N MET A 56 -10.44 5.34 -3.71
CA MET A 56 -11.77 5.56 -3.20
C MET A 56 -12.72 6.03 -4.30
N ASN A 57 -13.99 5.71 -4.10
CA ASN A 57 -15.12 6.22 -4.86
C ASN A 57 -16.24 6.53 -3.86
N SER A 58 -16.81 7.73 -3.93
CA SER A 58 -17.83 8.23 -3.01
C SER A 58 -19.15 7.46 -3.08
N GLU A 59 -19.44 6.82 -4.21
CA GLU A 59 -20.63 6.01 -4.43
C GLU A 59 -20.43 4.55 -3.99
N CYS A 60 -19.18 4.09 -3.84
CA CYS A 60 -18.89 2.73 -3.39
C CYS A 60 -19.44 2.49 -1.97
N PRO A 61 -20.37 1.54 -1.77
CA PRO A 61 -20.96 1.27 -0.46
C PRO A 61 -19.93 0.83 0.57
N ILE A 62 -18.85 0.16 0.13
CA ILE A 62 -17.75 -0.28 0.99
C ILE A 62 -16.88 0.91 1.40
N CYS A 63 -16.51 1.81 0.47
CA CYS A 63 -15.79 3.04 0.79
C CYS A 63 -16.53 3.89 1.83
N ASN A 64 -17.87 3.93 1.78
CA ASN A 64 -18.72 4.66 2.73
C ASN A 64 -18.70 4.10 4.18
N LYS A 65 -18.15 2.90 4.41
CA LYS A 65 -18.12 2.22 5.71
C LYS A 65 -16.78 2.37 6.45
N TYR A 66 -15.69 2.52 5.72
CA TYR A 66 -14.33 2.63 6.27
C TYR A 66 -13.84 3.98 6.82
N PRO A 67 -14.49 5.16 6.63
CA PRO A 67 -13.87 6.44 6.99
C PRO A 67 -13.45 6.55 8.46
N ASN A 68 -14.22 5.97 9.39
CA ASN A 68 -13.83 5.97 10.80
C ASN A 68 -12.60 5.12 11.10
N ILE A 69 -12.39 4.01 10.37
CA ILE A 69 -11.20 3.16 10.50
C ILE A 69 -9.98 3.89 9.94
N TRP A 70 -10.07 4.45 8.74
CA TRP A 70 -8.94 5.19 8.13
C TRP A 70 -8.53 6.41 8.95
N LYS A 71 -9.49 7.15 9.52
CA LYS A 71 -9.20 8.25 10.45
C LYS A 71 -8.44 7.78 11.68
N LYS A 72 -8.87 6.67 12.29
CA LYS A 72 -8.18 6.10 13.46
C LYS A 72 -6.75 5.69 13.10
N LEU A 73 -6.54 5.04 11.96
CA LEU A 73 -5.21 4.66 11.49
C LEU A 73 -4.33 5.88 11.21
N ALA A 74 -4.87 6.92 10.58
CA ALA A 74 -4.12 8.16 10.34
C ALA A 74 -3.69 8.87 11.64
N ILE A 75 -4.49 8.75 12.72
CA ILE A 75 -4.14 9.27 14.05
C ILE A 75 -3.12 8.36 14.76
N GLU A 76 -3.28 7.05 14.63
CA GLU A 76 -2.43 6.05 15.29
C GLU A 76 -1.01 5.99 14.69
N PHE A 77 -0.86 6.32 13.41
CA PHE A 77 0.41 6.26 12.68
C PHE A 77 0.81 7.62 12.08
N PRO A 78 1.11 8.64 12.92
CA PRO A 78 1.47 9.98 12.46
C PRO A 78 2.80 10.02 11.67
N GLU A 79 3.62 8.98 11.73
CA GLU A 79 4.85 8.83 10.94
C GLU A 79 4.56 8.68 9.44
N PHE A 80 3.37 8.20 9.08
CA PHE A 80 2.97 7.98 7.70
C PHE A 80 1.97 9.02 7.24
N THR A 81 2.03 9.38 5.96
CA THR A 81 1.02 10.25 5.36
C THR A 81 -0.08 9.42 4.73
N PHE A 82 -1.33 9.64 5.15
CA PHE A 82 -2.52 9.04 4.54
C PHE A 82 -3.05 9.93 3.41
N ILE A 83 -3.46 9.33 2.30
CA ILE A 83 -3.82 10.05 1.07
C ILE A 83 -5.01 9.37 0.42
N GLY A 84 -6.12 10.09 0.28
CA GLY A 84 -7.25 9.65 -0.54
C GLY A 84 -6.98 9.90 -2.02
N VAL A 85 -7.17 8.87 -2.85
CA VAL A 85 -7.05 8.95 -4.32
C VAL A 85 -8.41 8.65 -4.92
N PHE A 86 -9.04 9.66 -5.49
CA PHE A 86 -10.34 9.53 -6.16
C PHE A 86 -10.13 9.36 -7.67
N THR A 87 -10.72 8.31 -8.22
CA THR A 87 -10.60 7.96 -9.64
C THR A 87 -11.37 8.92 -10.55
N SER A 88 -11.15 8.84 -11.86
CA SER A 88 -11.87 9.66 -12.87
C SER A 88 -13.39 9.42 -12.95
N TYR A 89 -13.91 8.38 -12.30
CA TYR A 89 -15.32 7.99 -12.34
C TYR A 89 -16.25 8.93 -11.59
N GLU A 90 -15.72 9.81 -10.75
CA GLU A 90 -16.51 10.84 -10.07
C GLU A 90 -15.90 12.23 -10.25
N ASP A 91 -16.74 13.25 -10.13
CA ASP A 91 -16.26 14.62 -10.20
C ASP A 91 -15.60 15.06 -8.87
N LYS A 92 -14.81 16.12 -8.95
CA LYS A 92 -14.11 16.68 -7.77
C LYS A 92 -15.07 17.15 -6.67
N LYS A 93 -16.30 17.51 -7.01
CA LYS A 93 -17.30 17.98 -6.04
C LYS A 93 -17.81 16.80 -5.20
N MET A 94 -18.10 15.65 -5.81
CA MET A 94 -18.48 14.42 -5.13
C MET A 94 -17.39 13.96 -4.16
N ALA A 95 -16.14 13.90 -4.62
CA ALA A 95 -14.99 13.60 -3.77
C ALA A 95 -14.88 14.56 -2.57
N LYS A 96 -15.00 15.87 -2.83
CA LYS A 96 -14.96 16.89 -1.77
C LYS A 96 -16.10 16.74 -0.77
N ASP A 97 -17.31 16.49 -1.25
CA ASP A 97 -18.49 16.29 -0.41
C ASP A 97 -18.37 15.02 0.44
N PHE A 98 -17.78 13.94 -0.11
CA PHE A 98 -17.46 12.73 0.64
C PHE A 98 -16.47 13.02 1.79
N MET A 99 -15.36 13.69 1.48
CA MET A 99 -14.34 14.03 2.50
C MET A 99 -14.95 14.90 3.61
N LYS A 100 -15.81 15.87 3.25
CA LYS A 100 -16.53 16.73 4.19
C LYS A 100 -17.55 15.95 5.03
N LYS A 101 -18.39 15.12 4.39
CA LYS A 101 -19.43 14.30 5.05
C LYS A 101 -18.84 13.42 6.14
N TYR A 102 -17.72 12.77 5.85
CA TYR A 102 -17.07 11.85 6.78
C TYR A 102 -16.00 12.50 7.67
N LYS A 103 -15.77 13.81 7.51
CA LYS A 103 -14.76 14.60 8.23
C LYS A 103 -13.39 13.94 8.16
N ILE A 104 -12.98 13.54 6.96
CA ILE A 104 -11.70 12.88 6.75
C ILE A 104 -10.58 13.95 6.79
N PRO A 105 -9.61 13.85 7.70
CA PRO A 105 -8.66 14.92 7.98
C PRO A 105 -7.43 14.89 7.08
N PHE A 106 -7.18 13.77 6.41
CA PHE A 106 -6.02 13.59 5.57
C PHE A 106 -6.24 14.14 4.16
N GLN A 107 -5.14 14.46 3.49
CA GLN A 107 -5.14 15.04 2.14
C GLN A 107 -5.69 14.07 1.10
N TRP A 108 -6.13 14.60 -0.04
CA TRP A 108 -6.67 13.82 -1.12
C TRP A 108 -6.51 14.54 -2.45
N PHE A 109 -6.54 13.80 -3.55
CA PHE A 109 -6.55 14.36 -4.89
C PHE A 109 -7.36 13.48 -5.85
N MET A 110 -7.63 14.04 -7.03
CA MET A 110 -8.25 13.33 -8.13
C MET A 110 -7.17 12.76 -9.05
N ASP A 111 -7.16 11.45 -9.26
CA ASP A 111 -6.42 10.79 -10.34
C ASP A 111 -7.24 10.89 -11.64
N LYS A 112 -7.32 12.11 -12.18
CA LYS A 112 -8.30 12.48 -13.23
C LYS A 112 -8.19 11.65 -14.52
N ASP A 113 -6.99 11.23 -14.86
CA ASP A 113 -6.71 10.45 -16.06
C ASP A 113 -6.43 8.97 -15.72
N ASN A 114 -6.67 8.57 -14.46
CA ASN A 114 -6.34 7.27 -13.89
C ASN A 114 -4.86 6.82 -14.07
N LYS A 115 -3.95 7.76 -14.38
CA LYS A 115 -2.55 7.44 -14.68
C LYS A 115 -1.86 6.79 -13.49
N LEU A 116 -2.11 7.29 -12.28
CA LEU A 116 -1.51 6.72 -11.08
C LEU A 116 -2.09 5.32 -10.80
N GLY A 117 -3.40 5.16 -10.94
CA GLY A 117 -4.08 3.87 -10.84
C GLY A 117 -3.55 2.85 -11.86
N HIS A 118 -3.35 3.24 -13.12
CA HIS A 118 -2.77 2.39 -14.16
C HIS A 118 -1.36 1.97 -13.81
N PHE A 119 -0.52 2.95 -13.46
CA PHE A 119 0.87 2.75 -13.07
C PHE A 119 1.00 1.77 -11.90
N LEU A 120 0.12 1.94 -10.90
CA LEU A 120 0.05 1.07 -9.73
C LEU A 120 -0.93 -0.08 -9.92
N LYS A 121 -1.44 -0.37 -11.12
CA LYS A 121 -2.35 -1.51 -11.40
C LYS A 121 -3.49 -1.69 -10.39
N VAL A 122 -4.06 -0.59 -9.91
CA VAL A 122 -5.22 -0.62 -9.01
C VAL A 122 -6.45 -0.88 -9.86
N THR A 123 -7.37 -1.75 -9.41
CA THR A 123 -8.58 -2.08 -10.21
C THR A 123 -9.86 -2.11 -9.38
N ILE A 124 -9.74 -1.97 -8.05
CA ILE A 124 -10.83 -2.16 -7.10
C ILE A 124 -10.88 -0.97 -6.13
N THR A 125 -12.09 -0.51 -5.76
CA THR A 125 -12.29 0.44 -4.66
C THR A 125 -13.16 -0.14 -3.53
N PRO A 126 -12.73 -0.07 -2.26
CA PRO A 126 -11.45 0.48 -1.81
C PRO A 126 -10.28 -0.50 -2.02
N GLU A 127 -9.12 0.05 -2.38
CA GLU A 127 -7.82 -0.64 -2.34
C GLU A 127 -6.80 0.28 -1.66
N VAL A 128 -5.97 -0.29 -0.80
CA VAL A 128 -4.96 0.43 -0.02
C VAL A 128 -3.58 -0.03 -0.44
N LEU A 129 -2.69 0.91 -0.75
CA LEU A 129 -1.26 0.67 -0.91
C LEU A 129 -0.48 1.43 0.15
N PHE A 130 0.41 0.73 0.84
CA PHE A 130 1.45 1.36 1.67
C PHE A 130 2.77 1.34 0.91
N ILE A 131 3.31 2.53 0.66
CA ILE A 131 4.50 2.76 -0.15
C ILE A 131 5.58 3.40 0.72
N ASP A 132 6.78 2.83 0.74
CA ASP A 132 7.89 3.39 1.52
C ASP A 132 8.50 4.64 0.86
N ALA A 133 9.46 5.27 1.55
CA ALA A 133 10.15 6.46 1.05
C ALA A 133 11.05 6.22 -0.18
N LYS A 134 11.37 4.95 -0.47
CA LYS A 134 12.09 4.51 -1.67
C LYS A 134 11.12 4.10 -2.79
N ALA A 135 9.85 4.46 -2.63
CA ALA A 135 8.73 4.15 -3.52
C ALA A 135 8.33 2.66 -3.57
N ASN A 136 8.91 1.76 -2.78
CA ASN A 136 8.53 0.35 -2.82
C ASN A 136 7.12 0.13 -2.26
N ILE A 137 6.33 -0.71 -2.94
CA ILE A 137 5.06 -1.21 -2.39
C ILE A 137 5.38 -2.22 -1.27
N ILE A 138 5.08 -1.82 -0.04
CA ILE A 138 5.26 -2.62 1.16
C ILE A 138 4.01 -3.46 1.44
N TYR A 139 2.83 -2.87 1.25
CA TYR A 139 1.54 -3.54 1.38
C TYR A 139 0.58 -3.12 0.27
N ARG A 140 -0.25 -4.05 -0.20
CA ARG A 140 -1.38 -3.80 -1.10
C ARG A 140 -2.58 -4.65 -0.69
N GLY A 141 -3.78 -4.07 -0.70
CA GLY A 141 -5.01 -4.84 -0.65
C GLY A 141 -6.12 -4.18 0.17
N ALA A 142 -6.88 -5.00 0.89
CA ALA A 142 -7.95 -4.53 1.78
C ALA A 142 -7.39 -3.79 3.00
N THR A 143 -8.21 -2.99 3.68
CA THR A 143 -7.82 -2.39 4.97
C THR A 143 -7.75 -3.45 6.08
N ASP A 144 -8.71 -4.36 6.09
CA ASP A 144 -8.90 -5.46 7.04
C ASP A 144 -9.76 -6.57 6.38
N ASP A 145 -10.17 -7.55 7.16
CA ASP A 145 -11.09 -8.63 6.74
C ASP A 145 -12.57 -8.35 7.02
N TRP A 146 -12.96 -7.08 7.19
CA TRP A 146 -14.35 -6.75 7.49
C TRP A 146 -15.28 -7.19 6.35
N PHE A 147 -14.94 -6.86 5.11
CA PHE A 147 -15.64 -7.32 3.92
C PHE A 147 -14.87 -8.48 3.29
N TYR A 148 -15.55 -9.59 3.03
CA TYR A 148 -14.96 -10.78 2.40
C TYR A 148 -15.61 -11.13 1.06
N ALA A 149 -16.73 -10.50 0.73
CA ALA A 149 -17.34 -10.48 -0.59
C ALA A 149 -18.25 -9.26 -0.74
N LEU A 150 -18.67 -8.93 -1.97
CA LEU A 150 -19.64 -7.87 -2.21
C LEU A 150 -20.94 -8.13 -1.43
N GLY A 151 -21.38 -7.13 -0.67
CA GLY A 151 -22.56 -7.22 0.19
C GLY A 151 -22.41 -8.15 1.40
N LYS A 152 -21.23 -8.72 1.66
CA LYS A 152 -20.99 -9.63 2.79
C LYS A 152 -19.85 -9.13 3.67
N ASN A 153 -20.17 -8.91 4.94
CA ASN A 153 -19.22 -8.48 5.95
C ASN A 153 -19.35 -9.25 7.26
N LYS A 154 -18.27 -9.25 8.03
CA LYS A 154 -18.24 -9.73 9.40
C LYS A 154 -18.95 -8.73 10.31
N SER A 155 -19.46 -9.20 11.45
CA SER A 155 -19.93 -8.32 12.52
C SER A 155 -18.80 -7.47 13.08
N VAL A 156 -17.60 -8.06 13.20
CA VAL A 156 -16.38 -7.41 13.68
C VAL A 156 -15.19 -7.92 12.84
N PRO A 157 -14.32 -7.03 12.31
CA PRO A 157 -13.07 -7.43 11.66
C PRO A 157 -12.12 -8.07 12.69
N GLN A 158 -11.41 -9.12 12.27
CA GLN A 158 -10.48 -9.89 13.10
C GLN A 158 -9.03 -9.73 12.63
N GLN A 159 -8.81 -9.38 11.37
CA GLN A 159 -7.48 -9.29 10.76
C GLN A 159 -7.25 -7.86 10.24
N PRO A 160 -6.54 -7.00 10.99
CA PRO A 160 -6.34 -5.61 10.62
C PRO A 160 -5.14 -5.44 9.68
N TYR A 161 -5.26 -5.93 8.44
CA TYR A 161 -4.14 -6.08 7.50
C TYR A 161 -3.25 -4.84 7.32
N LEU A 162 -3.85 -3.67 7.03
CA LEU A 162 -3.08 -2.43 6.87
C LEU A 162 -2.32 -2.10 8.17
N LYS A 163 -3.00 -2.16 9.32
CA LYS A 163 -2.40 -1.87 10.62
C LYS A 163 -1.21 -2.79 10.90
N SER A 164 -1.37 -4.09 10.66
CA SER A 164 -0.27 -5.06 10.82
C SER A 164 0.92 -4.73 9.92
N ALA A 165 0.68 -4.33 8.66
CA ALA A 165 1.75 -3.92 7.75
C ALA A 165 2.49 -2.66 8.23
N LEU A 166 1.76 -1.65 8.70
CA LEU A 166 2.35 -0.41 9.25
C LEU A 166 3.20 -0.69 10.49
N ILE A 167 2.70 -1.52 11.42
CA ILE A 167 3.44 -1.93 12.62
C ILE A 167 4.70 -2.68 12.23
N SER A 168 4.59 -3.75 11.41
CA SER A 168 5.73 -4.55 10.99
C SER A 168 6.82 -3.69 10.34
N TYR A 169 6.44 -2.73 9.49
CA TYR A 169 7.39 -1.81 8.88
C TYR A 169 8.09 -0.90 9.91
N LEU A 170 7.35 -0.32 10.87
CA LEU A 170 7.95 0.52 11.92
C LEU A 170 8.97 -0.23 12.78
N ILE A 171 8.70 -1.50 13.09
CA ILE A 171 9.59 -2.34 13.91
C ILE A 171 10.63 -3.12 13.09
N ASN A 172 10.77 -2.82 11.80
CA ASN A 172 11.69 -3.48 10.86
C ASN A 172 11.52 -5.01 10.79
N GLN A 173 10.29 -5.50 10.89
CA GLN A 173 9.94 -6.90 10.71
C GLN A 173 9.42 -7.17 9.29
N PRO A 174 9.54 -8.41 8.79
CA PRO A 174 8.88 -8.80 7.56
C PRO A 174 7.38 -8.50 7.60
N VAL A 175 6.87 -7.86 6.55
CA VAL A 175 5.45 -7.53 6.43
C VAL A 175 4.68 -8.75 5.94
N TYR A 176 3.75 -9.25 6.76
CA TYR A 176 2.85 -10.35 6.42
C TYR A 176 1.43 -10.09 6.95
N PRO A 177 0.38 -10.20 6.10
CA PRO A 177 0.47 -10.33 4.65
C PRO A 177 0.99 -9.04 4.02
N SER A 178 1.83 -9.13 2.98
CA SER A 178 2.20 -7.99 2.13
C SER A 178 1.19 -7.75 1.01
N HIS A 179 0.31 -8.71 0.75
CA HIS A 179 -0.76 -8.62 -0.22
C HIS A 179 -2.03 -9.29 0.30
N THR A 180 -3.19 -8.62 0.15
CA THR A 180 -4.51 -9.23 0.34
C THR A 180 -5.43 -8.86 -0.82
N GLN A 181 -6.47 -9.66 -1.03
CA GLN A 181 -7.47 -9.35 -2.06
C GLN A 181 -8.36 -8.20 -1.59
N PRO A 182 -8.38 -7.03 -2.27
CA PRO A 182 -9.35 -5.99 -1.98
C PRO A 182 -10.76 -6.44 -2.42
N ILE A 183 -11.77 -6.04 -1.66
CA ILE A 183 -13.18 -6.34 -1.91
C ILE A 183 -13.89 -5.01 -2.19
N GLY A 184 -14.48 -4.87 -3.38
CA GLY A 184 -14.96 -3.58 -3.82
C GLY A 184 -15.52 -3.55 -5.22
N CYS A 185 -15.94 -2.36 -5.63
CA CYS A 185 -16.37 -2.08 -7.00
C CYS A 185 -15.14 -2.14 -7.91
N ILE A 186 -15.23 -2.94 -8.96
CA ILE A 186 -14.24 -2.95 -10.03
C ILE A 186 -14.46 -1.68 -10.85
N PHE A 187 -13.37 -1.03 -11.22
CA PHE A 187 -13.39 0.02 -12.22
C PHE A 187 -12.42 -0.38 -13.33
N SER A 188 -12.96 -0.54 -14.54
CA SER A 188 -12.24 -0.98 -15.73
C SER A 188 -11.94 0.22 -16.61
N TYR A 189 -10.68 0.58 -16.71
CA TYR A 189 -10.15 1.66 -17.53
C TYR A 189 -10.54 1.58 -19.01
#